data_AF-A0A518LLW0-F1
#
_entry.id   AF-A0A518LLW0-F1
#
_cell.length_a   1.000
_cell.length_b   1.000
_cell.length_c   1.000
_cell.angle_alpha   90.00
_cell.angle_beta   90.00
_cell.angle_gamma   90.00
#
_symmetry.space_group_name_H-M   'P 1'
#
loop_
_entity.id
_entity.type
_entity.pdbx_description
1 polymer ?
#
loop_
_entity_poly.entity_id
_entity_poly.type
_entity_poly.pdbx_seq_one_letter_code
_entity_poly.pdbx_strand_id
1 'polypeptide(L)'
;MVLGRSTVEGPSPTFWNRATGNEQNLDSVDNAAALVVSGEADTFHLLLEYRTANGVTLPNLGFTVWPDGVEFDYRMGCEWDPAKVSMFFGLLYDCIKLDGSALLSLPIDGPPNPECFMVAWRKYRESRNTNA
;
A
#
# COMPACT_ATOMS: atom_id res chain seq x y z
N MET A 1 -6.52 1.37 -14.36
CA MET A 1 -6.25 2.81 -14.16
C MET A 1 -4.75 2.90 -14.02
N VAL A 2 -4.04 3.71 -14.79
CA VAL A 2 -2.60 3.85 -14.55
C VAL A 2 -2.47 4.83 -13.39
N LEU A 3 -2.25 4.31 -12.19
CA LEU A 3 -1.92 5.15 -11.04
C LEU A 3 -0.62 5.89 -11.34
N GLY A 4 -0.57 7.18 -11.02
CA GLY A 4 0.65 7.97 -11.13
C GLY A 4 1.76 7.36 -10.26
N ARG A 5 3.02 7.62 -10.61
CA ARG A 5 4.18 7.16 -9.82
C ARG A 5 4.14 7.82 -8.43
N SER A 6 4.10 7.02 -7.37
CA SER A 6 4.28 7.49 -5.98
C SER A 6 5.77 7.75 -5.70
N THR A 7 6.03 8.53 -4.65
CA THR A 7 7.37 8.74 -4.10
C THR A 7 7.39 8.40 -2.62
N VAL A 8 8.52 7.92 -2.11
CA VAL A 8 8.70 7.76 -0.66
C VAL A 8 8.90 9.15 -0.07
N GLU A 9 8.18 9.46 1.00
CA GLU A 9 8.31 10.71 1.73
C GLU A 9 9.56 10.67 2.61
N GLY A 10 10.31 11.77 2.62
CA GLY A 10 11.52 11.94 3.42
C GLY A 10 12.81 11.80 2.61
N PRO A 11 13.93 12.40 3.08
CA PRO A 11 15.14 12.56 2.28
C PRO A 11 16.00 11.29 2.15
N SER A 12 15.80 10.28 3.00
CA SER A 12 16.62 9.07 3.01
C SER A 12 15.90 7.95 3.78
N PRO A 13 14.88 7.28 3.19
CA PRO A 13 14.25 6.14 3.83
C PRO A 13 15.27 5.03 4.05
N THR A 14 15.26 4.44 5.23
CA THR A 14 16.17 3.36 5.61
C THR A 14 15.41 2.12 6.06
N PHE A 15 16.09 0.98 6.00
CA PHE A 15 15.65 -0.28 6.59
C PHE A 15 16.83 -0.96 7.29
N TRP A 16 16.55 -1.82 8.26
CA TRP A 16 17.60 -2.57 8.95
C TRP A 16 17.95 -3.84 8.17
N ASN A 17 19.18 -3.93 7.69
CA ASN A 17 19.72 -5.13 7.06
C ASN A 17 20.42 -5.99 8.12
N ARG A 18 19.85 -7.18 8.37
CA ARG A 18 20.37 -8.15 9.33
C ARG A 18 21.66 -8.80 8.87
N ALA A 19 21.82 -9.02 7.57
CA ALA A 19 23.03 -9.63 7.01
C ALA A 19 24.27 -8.72 7.21
N THR A 20 24.10 -7.40 7.12
CA THR A 20 25.18 -6.43 7.38
C THR A 20 25.18 -5.86 8.79
N GLY A 21 24.09 -6.04 9.55
CA GLY A 21 23.94 -5.54 10.91
C GLY A 21 23.89 -4.01 11.01
N ASN A 22 23.29 -3.34 10.03
CA ASN A 22 23.19 -1.87 10.00
C ASN A 22 21.94 -1.36 9.25
N GLU A 23 21.65 -0.07 9.43
CA GLU A 23 20.69 0.63 8.58
C GLU A 23 21.26 0.84 7.18
N GLN A 24 20.46 0.52 6.17
CA GLN A 24 20.76 0.78 4.77
C GLN A 24 19.69 1.67 4.17
N ASN A 25 20.10 2.54 3.25
CA ASN A 25 19.17 3.36 2.49
C ASN A 25 18.38 2.46 1.54
N LEU A 26 17.07 2.70 1.42
CA LEU A 26 16.16 1.93 0.58
C LEU A 26 16.62 1.87 -0.89
N ASP A 27 17.14 2.99 -1.41
CA ASP A 27 17.62 3.12 -2.79
C ASP A 27 19.04 2.56 -3.01
N SER A 28 19.71 2.08 -1.95
CA SER A 28 21.03 1.46 -2.05
C SER A 28 21.00 -0.02 -2.49
N VAL A 29 19.80 -0.59 -2.61
CA VAL A 29 19.56 -1.98 -3.02
C VAL A 29 18.50 -2.03 -4.12
N ASP A 30 18.58 -3.04 -4.99
CA ASP A 30 17.63 -3.18 -6.10
C ASP A 30 16.20 -3.50 -5.62
N ASN A 31 16.08 -4.29 -4.56
CA ASN A 31 14.78 -4.72 -4.03
C ASN A 31 14.84 -4.99 -2.52
N ALA A 32 14.60 -3.95 -1.72
CA ALA A 32 14.57 -4.07 -0.26
C ALA A 32 13.49 -5.05 0.23
N ALA A 33 12.35 -5.17 -0.48
CA ALA A 33 11.30 -6.11 -0.10
C ALA A 33 11.75 -7.57 -0.24
N ALA A 34 12.55 -7.90 -1.26
CA ALA A 34 13.10 -9.25 -1.41
C ALA A 34 14.00 -9.65 -0.23
N LEU A 35 14.73 -8.70 0.36
CA LEU A 35 15.54 -8.93 1.56
C LEU A 35 14.69 -9.24 2.80
N VAL A 36 13.49 -8.64 2.91
CA VAL A 36 12.55 -8.97 3.98
C VAL A 36 12.03 -10.41 3.80
N VAL A 37 11.65 -10.77 2.57
CA VAL A 37 11.17 -12.12 2.23
C VAL A 37 12.25 -13.18 2.49
N SER A 38 13.51 -12.91 2.17
CA SER A 38 14.62 -13.85 2.45
C SER A 38 15.05 -13.89 3.91
N GLY A 39 14.54 -12.99 4.76
CA GLY A 39 14.90 -12.86 6.16
C GLY A 39 16.17 -12.06 6.42
N GLU A 40 16.81 -11.52 5.37
CA GLU A 40 18.03 -10.70 5.44
C GLU A 40 17.77 -9.27 5.91
N ALA A 41 16.53 -8.81 5.93
CA ALA A 41 16.12 -7.50 6.44
C ALA A 41 14.93 -7.59 7.42
N ASP A 42 14.85 -6.61 8.34
CA ASP A 42 13.64 -6.39 9.13
C ASP A 42 12.50 -5.86 8.26
N THR A 43 11.26 -6.13 8.67
CA THR A 43 10.09 -5.38 8.19
C THR A 43 10.32 -3.89 8.39
N PHE A 44 10.03 -3.12 7.36
CA PHE A 44 10.15 -1.67 7.39
C PHE A 44 8.84 -1.01 6.95
N HIS A 45 8.68 0.22 7.40
CA HIS A 45 7.51 1.05 7.15
C HIS A 45 7.95 2.34 6.44
N LEU A 46 7.24 2.69 5.38
CA LEU A 46 7.48 3.88 4.55
C LEU A 46 6.21 4.71 4.51
N LEU A 47 6.37 6.03 4.36
CA LEU A 47 5.27 6.91 4.04
C LEU A 47 5.32 7.21 2.54
N LEU A 48 4.22 6.96 1.84
CA LEU A 48 4.11 7.17 0.39
C LEU A 48 3.36 8.46 0.11
N GLU A 49 4.03 9.37 -0.59
CA GLU A 49 3.39 10.53 -1.20
C GLU A 49 2.87 10.14 -2.58
N TYR A 50 1.54 10.19 -2.73
CA TYR A 50 0.90 9.79 -3.98
C TYR A 50 0.76 10.98 -4.92
N ARG A 51 1.23 10.83 -6.16
CA ARG A 51 0.99 11.84 -7.18
C ARG A 51 -0.44 11.77 -7.72
N THR A 52 -0.95 12.92 -8.13
CA THR A 52 -2.28 13.08 -8.70
C THR A 52 -2.51 12.12 -9.87
N ALA A 53 -3.57 11.32 -9.82
CA ALA A 53 -4.05 10.52 -10.93
C ALA A 53 -5.49 10.94 -11.27
N ASN A 54 -5.77 11.23 -12.54
CA ASN A 54 -7.09 11.70 -12.99
C ASN A 54 -7.64 12.92 -12.21
N GLY A 55 -6.75 13.83 -11.79
CA GLY A 55 -7.13 15.01 -10.99
C GLY A 55 -7.40 14.72 -9.51
N VAL A 56 -7.21 13.48 -9.05
CA VAL A 56 -7.38 13.06 -7.65
C VAL A 56 -6.01 12.79 -7.03
N THR A 57 -5.74 13.40 -5.89
CA THR A 57 -4.55 13.11 -5.07
C THR A 57 -5.00 12.35 -3.83
N LEU A 58 -4.42 11.16 -3.60
CA LEU A 58 -4.63 10.43 -2.36
C LEU A 58 -3.89 11.13 -1.21
N PRO A 59 -4.42 11.09 0.02
CA PRO A 59 -3.64 11.41 1.21
C PRO A 59 -2.42 10.48 1.29
N ASN A 60 -1.38 10.89 2.02
CA ASN A 60 -0.20 10.04 2.21
C ASN A 60 -0.62 8.72 2.87
N LEU A 61 -0.07 7.62 2.35
CA LEU A 61 -0.36 6.28 2.83
C LEU A 61 0.88 5.72 3.50
N GLY A 62 0.74 5.22 4.71
CA GLY A 62 1.74 4.33 5.27
C GLY A 62 1.77 3.02 4.50
N PHE A 63 2.97 2.48 4.33
CA PHE A 63 3.22 1.26 3.56
C PHE A 63 4.25 0.41 4.29
N THR A 64 3.82 -0.75 4.77
CA THR A 64 4.68 -1.67 5.51
C THR A 64 4.93 -2.92 4.69
N VAL A 65 6.21 -3.34 4.63
CA VAL A 65 6.62 -4.56 3.93
C VAL A 65 6.82 -5.70 4.93
N TRP A 66 6.04 -6.75 4.77
CA TRP A 66 6.10 -7.99 5.55
C TRP A 66 6.68 -9.14 4.71
N PRO A 67 7.19 -10.22 5.33
CA PRO A 67 7.68 -11.38 4.58
C PRO A 67 6.61 -12.06 3.70
N ASP A 68 5.33 -11.94 4.06
CA ASP A 68 4.19 -12.60 3.42
C ASP A 68 3.17 -11.63 2.82
N GLY A 69 3.46 -10.32 2.80
CA GLY A 69 2.53 -9.35 2.25
C GLY A 69 2.96 -7.90 2.43
N VAL A 70 2.03 -7.01 2.11
CA VAL A 70 2.18 -5.57 2.31
C VAL A 70 0.95 -5.02 3.01
N GLU A 71 1.15 -4.02 3.85
CA GLU A 71 0.08 -3.35 4.55
C GLU A 71 0.03 -1.88 4.14
N PHE A 72 -1.20 -1.37 3.96
CA PHE A 72 -1.45 0.06 3.81
C PHE A 72 -2.19 0.56 5.04
N ASP A 73 -1.61 1.54 5.72
CA ASP A 73 -2.30 2.32 6.74
C ASP A 73 -2.49 3.76 6.26
N TYR A 74 -3.49 4.41 6.83
CA TYR A 74 -3.85 5.75 6.45
C TYR A 74 -4.54 6.48 7.58
N ARG A 75 -4.39 7.79 7.62
CA ARG A 75 -5.16 8.64 8.53
C ARG A 75 -6.57 8.78 8.01
N MET A 76 -7.55 8.48 8.85
CA MET A 76 -8.94 8.80 8.60
C MET A 76 -9.16 10.29 8.84
N GLY A 77 -9.99 10.93 8.02
CA GLY A 77 -10.28 12.35 8.16
C GLY A 77 -11.13 12.92 7.04
N CYS A 78 -11.38 14.23 7.10
CA CYS A 78 -12.23 14.94 6.15
C CYS A 78 -11.60 15.09 4.75
N GLU A 79 -10.31 14.77 4.60
CA GLU A 79 -9.61 14.72 3.34
C GLU A 79 -10.14 13.61 2.41
N TRP A 80 -10.77 12.56 2.96
CA TRP A 80 -11.32 11.43 2.21
C TRP A 80 -12.71 11.73 1.65
N ASP A 81 -12.74 12.08 0.37
CA ASP A 81 -13.97 12.18 -0.42
C ASP A 81 -14.23 10.88 -1.21
N PRO A 82 -15.43 10.70 -1.80
CA PRO A 82 -15.74 9.50 -2.58
C PRO A 82 -14.78 9.23 -3.75
N ALA A 83 -14.18 10.26 -4.36
CA ALA A 83 -13.24 10.08 -5.47
C ALA A 83 -11.92 9.48 -4.97
N LYS A 84 -11.40 9.95 -3.83
CA LYS A 84 -10.20 9.40 -3.19
C LYS A 84 -10.43 7.98 -2.67
N VAL A 85 -11.58 7.69 -2.09
CA VAL A 85 -11.94 6.31 -1.68
C VAL A 85 -11.95 5.38 -2.90
N SER A 86 -12.56 5.81 -4.01
CA SER A 86 -12.57 5.04 -5.27
C SER A 86 -11.16 4.84 -5.85
N MET A 87 -10.28 5.83 -5.72
CA MET A 87 -8.88 5.73 -6.14
C MET A 87 -8.07 4.78 -5.25
N PHE A 88 -8.27 4.82 -3.93
CA PHE A 88 -7.64 3.89 -2.99
C PHE A 88 -8.09 2.44 -3.24
N PHE A 89 -9.37 2.20 -3.48
CA PHE A 89 -9.84 0.88 -3.92
C PHE A 89 -9.26 0.49 -5.29
N GLY A 90 -9.03 1.45 -6.18
CA GLY A 90 -8.31 1.21 -7.42
C GLY A 90 -6.89 0.67 -7.18
N LEU A 91 -6.16 1.30 -6.25
CA LEU A 91 -4.83 0.85 -5.83
C LEU A 91 -4.87 -0.57 -5.26
N LEU A 92 -5.76 -0.86 -4.30
CA LEU A 92 -5.87 -2.22 -3.73
C LEU A 92 -6.19 -3.26 -4.81
N TYR A 93 -7.05 -2.90 -5.77
CA TYR A 93 -7.44 -3.78 -6.87
C TYR A 93 -6.28 -4.03 -7.83
N ASP A 94 -5.53 -3.00 -8.17
CA ASP A 94 -4.36 -3.13 -9.04
C ASP A 94 -3.25 -3.94 -8.35
N CYS A 95 -3.03 -3.76 -7.04
CA CYS A 95 -2.10 -4.59 -6.24
C CYS A 95 -2.50 -6.07 -6.28
N ILE A 96 -3.77 -6.40 -6.04
CA ILE A 96 -4.25 -7.79 -6.07
C ILE A 96 -4.14 -8.39 -7.48
N LYS A 97 -4.19 -7.57 -8.53
CA LYS A 97 -3.98 -8.07 -9.90
C LYS A 97 -2.54 -8.43 -10.22
N LEU A 98 -1.57 -7.94 -9.45
CA LEU A 98 -0.16 -8.32 -9.64
C LEU A 98 0.09 -9.79 -9.28
N ASP A 99 -0.70 -10.34 -8.35
CA ASP A 99 -0.63 -11.74 -7.93
C ASP A 99 -2.04 -12.30 -7.73
N GLY A 100 -2.46 -13.23 -8.59
CA GLY A 100 -3.79 -13.85 -8.52
C GLY A 100 -4.10 -14.62 -7.24
N SER A 101 -3.09 -14.88 -6.40
CA SER A 101 -3.24 -15.47 -5.08
C SER A 101 -3.38 -14.44 -3.94
N ALA A 102 -3.11 -13.16 -4.22
CA ALA A 102 -3.19 -12.10 -3.22
C ALA A 102 -4.62 -11.91 -2.70
N LEU A 103 -4.75 -11.79 -1.38
CA LEU A 103 -6.01 -11.56 -0.69
C LEU A 103 -5.95 -10.25 0.09
N LEU A 104 -7.07 -9.54 0.15
CA LEU A 104 -7.23 -8.40 1.05
C LEU A 104 -7.78 -8.89 2.39
N SER A 105 -7.03 -8.67 3.45
CA SER A 105 -7.46 -8.84 4.84
C SER A 105 -7.42 -7.50 5.57
N LEU A 106 -8.15 -7.41 6.68
CA LEU A 106 -8.09 -6.27 7.60
C LEU A 106 -7.43 -6.72 8.90
N PRO A 107 -6.49 -5.95 9.48
CA PRO A 107 -5.93 -6.25 10.79
C PRO A 107 -6.99 -6.08 11.89
N ILE A 108 -6.69 -6.55 13.10
CA ILE A 108 -7.56 -6.39 14.28
C ILE A 108 -7.85 -4.91 14.55
N ASP A 109 -6.85 -4.05 14.38
CA ASP A 109 -6.95 -2.59 14.48
C ASP A 109 -7.28 -1.92 13.14
N GLY A 110 -8.05 -2.61 12.30
CA GLY A 110 -8.48 -2.14 10.97
C GLY A 110 -9.37 -0.89 11.01
N PRO A 111 -9.97 -0.50 9.87
CA PRO A 111 -10.80 0.70 9.80
C PRO A 111 -11.96 0.64 10.81
N PRO A 112 -12.46 1.78 11.34
CA PRO A 112 -13.44 1.82 12.44
C PRO A 112 -14.74 1.05 12.18
N ASN A 113 -15.07 0.83 10.90
CA ASN A 113 -16.18 -0.03 10.49
C ASN A 113 -15.68 -1.03 9.44
N PRO A 114 -15.08 -2.16 9.87
CA PRO A 114 -14.46 -3.12 8.96
C PRO A 114 -15.49 -3.81 8.05
N GLU A 115 -16.71 -4.03 8.55
CA GLU A 115 -17.80 -4.62 7.77
C GLU A 115 -18.23 -3.71 6.62
N CYS A 116 -18.46 -2.42 6.89
CA CYS A 116 -18.81 -1.46 5.84
C CYS A 116 -17.70 -1.31 4.81
N PHE A 117 -16.43 -1.30 5.25
CA PHE A 117 -15.28 -1.28 4.35
C PHE A 117 -15.31 -2.49 3.41
N MET A 118 -15.47 -3.71 3.94
CA MET A 118 -15.49 -4.93 3.14
C MET A 118 -16.72 -5.04 2.23
N VAL A 119 -17.86 -4.47 2.61
CA VAL A 119 -19.03 -4.35 1.73
C VAL A 119 -18.73 -3.41 0.57
N ALA A 120 -18.18 -2.22 0.84
CA ALA A 120 -17.85 -1.24 -0.18
C ALA A 120 -16.78 -1.77 -1.14
N TRP A 121 -15.76 -2.44 -0.61
CA TRP A 121 -14.72 -3.11 -1.39
C TRP A 121 -15.27 -4.16 -2.35
N ARG A 122 -16.16 -5.04 -1.88
CA ARG A 122 -16.80 -6.06 -2.73
C ARG A 122 -17.58 -5.43 -3.88
N LYS A 123 -18.41 -4.42 -3.59
CA LYS A 123 -19.17 -3.68 -4.61
C LYS A 123 -18.25 -3.03 -5.65
N TYR A 124 -17.12 -2.45 -5.21
CA TYR A 124 -16.13 -1.89 -6.11
C TYR A 124 -15.55 -2.94 -7.06
N ARG A 125 -15.08 -4.07 -6.52
CA ARG A 125 -14.54 -5.18 -7.33
C ARG A 125 -15.55 -5.69 -8.36
N GLU A 126 -16.79 -5.93 -7.95
CA GLU A 126 -17.85 -6.41 -8.83
C GLU A 126 -18.09 -5.44 -9.98
N SER A 127 -18.18 -4.14 -9.70
CA SER A 127 -18.34 -3.11 -10.75
C SER A 127 -17.19 -3.05 -11.76
N ARG A 128 -15.97 -3.43 -11.36
CA ARG A 128 -14.81 -3.48 -12.26
C ARG A 128 -14.77 -4.72 -13.11
N ASN A 129 -15.28 -5.85 -12.60
CA ASN A 129 -15.32 -7.11 -13.33
C ASN A 129 -16.46 -7.15 -14.36
N THR A 130 -17.57 -6.43 -14.14
CA THR A 130 -18.69 -6.34 -15.10
C THR A 130 -18.40 -5.41 -16.28
N ASN A 131 -17.40 -4.52 -16.14
CA ASN A 131 -16.99 -3.55 -17.16
C ASN A 131 -15.69 -3.96 -17.89
N ALA A 132 -15.28 -5.22 -17.76
CA ALA A 132 -14.14 -5.82 -18.45
C ALA A 132 -14.64 -6.81 -19.51
#